data_AF-A0A1V9EV70-F1
#
_entry.id   AF-A0A1V9EV70-F1
#
_cell.length_a   1.000
_cell.length_b   1.000
_cell.length_c   1.000
_cell.angle_alpha   90.00
_cell.angle_beta   90.00
_cell.angle_gamma   90.00
#
_symmetry.space_group_name_H-M   'P 1'
#
loop_
_entity.id
_entity.type
_entity.pdbx_description
1 polymer ?
#
loop_
_entity_poly.entity_id
_entity_poly.type
_entity_poly.pdbx_seq_one_letter_code
_entity_poly.pdbx_strand_id
1 'polypeptide(L)'
;MNQAKIFKRLKNGKGIELFHKASDNKVYTIRLGYKEELFTLHSYYFDGNDVFEESNYKAESLTTYSDFDTLIKTLQENFTGIEINF
;
A
#
# COMPACT_ATOMS: atom_id res chain seq x y z
N MET A 1 -8.57 -1.65 18.83
CA MET A 1 -9.35 -1.18 17.67
C MET A 1 -8.37 -0.59 16.67
N ASN A 2 -8.05 -1.31 15.58
CA ASN A 2 -7.17 -0.83 14.52
C ASN A 2 -7.99 0.00 13.54
N GLN A 3 -7.78 1.32 13.52
CA GLN A 3 -8.40 2.20 12.54
C GLN A 3 -7.57 2.18 11.25
N ALA A 4 -8.04 1.47 10.23
CA ALA A 4 -7.49 1.57 8.87
C ALA A 4 -8.02 2.85 8.22
N LYS A 5 -7.15 3.84 7.99
CA LYS A 5 -7.47 5.05 7.23
C LYS A 5 -7.24 4.78 5.74
N ILE A 6 -8.31 4.76 4.95
CA ILE A 6 -8.24 4.70 3.50
C ILE A 6 -7.96 6.13 2.99
N PHE A 7 -6.83 6.36 2.35
CA PHE A 7 -6.64 7.58 1.55
C PHE A 7 -7.21 7.33 0.15
N LYS A 8 -8.00 8.28 -0.37
CA LYS A 8 -8.60 8.24 -1.72
C LYS A 8 -7.71 9.05 -2.65
N ARG A 9 -7.32 8.55 -3.85
CA ARG A 9 -6.49 9.31 -4.81
C ARG A 9 -7.39 10.42 -5.33
N LEU A 10 -6.99 11.66 -5.10
CA LEU A 10 -7.75 12.84 -5.47
C LEU A 10 -7.60 13.11 -6.98
N LYS A 11 -8.56 13.83 -7.56
CA LYS A 11 -8.60 14.29 -8.97
C LYS A 11 -7.36 15.10 -9.42
N ASN A 12 -6.39 15.33 -8.53
CA ASN A 12 -5.18 16.13 -8.72
C ASN A 12 -3.90 15.28 -8.90
N GLY A 13 -4.01 13.97 -9.05
CA GLY A 13 -2.88 13.10 -9.40
C GLY A 13 -1.98 12.66 -8.24
N LYS A 14 -2.28 12.98 -6.97
CA LYS A 14 -1.47 12.54 -5.80
C LYS A 14 -1.87 11.15 -5.29
N GLY A 15 -0.90 10.24 -5.11
CA GLY A 15 -1.03 8.83 -4.67
C GLY A 15 -2.01 8.54 -3.53
N ILE A 16 -2.64 7.36 -3.56
CA ILE A 16 -3.22 6.77 -2.35
C ILE A 16 -2.05 6.18 -1.60
N GLU A 17 -1.80 6.66 -0.40
CA GLU A 17 -0.82 6.08 0.51
C GLU A 17 -1.53 5.75 1.81
N LEU A 18 -1.33 4.55 2.33
CA LEU A 18 -1.91 4.10 3.58
C LEU A 18 -0.84 3.38 4.41
N PHE A 19 -0.90 3.58 5.73
CA PHE A 19 -0.02 2.92 6.68
C PHE A 19 -0.77 1.79 7.36
N HIS A 20 -0.29 0.56 7.19
CA HIS A 20 -0.87 -0.63 7.76
C HIS A 20 0.05 -1.20 8.83
N LYS A 21 -0.44 -1.25 10.08
CA LYS A 21 0.27 -1.91 11.16
C LYS A 21 -0.09 -3.40 11.18
N ALA A 22 0.87 -4.23 10.81
CA ALA A 22 0.74 -5.69 10.82
C ALA A 22 0.80 -6.24 12.25
N SER A 23 0.45 -7.53 12.40
CA SER A 23 0.41 -8.25 13.67
C SER A 23 1.78 -8.38 14.34
N ASP A 24 2.87 -8.33 13.57
CA ASP A 24 4.25 -8.37 14.03
C ASP A 24 4.82 -6.99 14.42
N ASN A 25 3.95 -6.01 14.66
CA ASN A 25 4.26 -4.60 14.95
C ASN A 25 4.95 -3.82 13.81
N LYS A 26 5.17 -4.41 12.63
CA LYS A 26 5.71 -3.66 11.49
C LYS A 26 4.66 -2.72 10.92
N VAL A 27 5.12 -1.55 10.47
CA VAL A 27 4.28 -0.57 9.79
C VAL A 27 4.64 -0.58 8.32
N TYR A 28 3.74 -1.15 7.52
CA TYR A 28 3.83 -1.15 6.08
C TYR A 28 3.31 0.17 5.53
N THR A 29 4.08 0.77 4.63
CA THR A 29 3.61 1.81 3.73
C THR A 29 3.08 1.13 2.48
N ILE A 30 1.83 1.39 2.12
CA ILE A 30 1.18 0.84 0.94
C ILE A 30 0.75 2.00 0.05
N ARG A 31 1.17 1.98 -1.20
CA ARG A 31 0.88 2.99 -2.21
C ARG A 31 0.10 2.37 -3.36
N LEU A 32 -1.04 2.98 -3.69
CA LEU A 32 -1.81 2.63 -4.89
C LEU A 32 -1.60 3.68 -5.98
N GLY A 33 -1.32 3.19 -7.17
CA GLY A 33 -1.12 3.98 -8.38
C GLY A 33 -2.04 3.56 -9.51
N TYR A 34 -2.22 4.47 -10.46
CA TYR A 34 -2.87 4.21 -11.74
C TYR A 34 -2.12 4.99 -12.80
N LYS A 35 -1.56 4.29 -13.80
CA LYS A 35 -0.83 4.89 -14.93
C LYS A 35 -0.96 3.98 -16.13
N GLU A 36 -1.18 4.55 -17.32
CA GLU A 36 -1.24 3.78 -18.58
C GLU A 36 -2.23 2.60 -18.49
N GLU A 37 -3.39 2.85 -17.88
CA GLU A 37 -4.46 1.85 -17.69
C GLU A 37 -4.10 0.67 -16.77
N LEU A 38 -2.97 0.76 -16.05
CA LEU A 38 -2.54 -0.22 -15.07
C LEU A 38 -2.63 0.32 -13.65
N PHE A 39 -3.18 -0.48 -12.76
CA PHE A 39 -3.16 -0.26 -11.33
C PHE A 39 -1.85 -0.79 -10.73
N THR A 40 -1.24 -0.04 -9.81
CA THR A 40 0.01 -0.45 -9.17
C THR A 40 -0.19 -0.55 -7.66
N LEU A 41 0.25 -1.65 -7.05
CA LEU A 41 0.35 -1.83 -5.61
C LEU A 41 1.83 -1.86 -5.25
N HIS A 42 2.29 -0.84 -4.56
CA HIS A 42 3.62 -0.79 -3.97
C HIS A 42 3.50 -0.89 -2.46
N SER A 43 4.26 -1.78 -1.84
CA SER A 43 4.25 -1.95 -0.39
C SER A 43 5.65 -2.21 0.13
N TYR A 44 5.97 -1.66 1.28
CA TYR A 44 7.26 -1.86 1.97
C TYR A 44 7.08 -1.53 3.45
N TYR A 45 7.93 -2.07 4.33
CA TYR A 45 8.10 -1.52 5.66
C TYR A 45 9.50 -0.96 5.82
N PHE A 46 9.65 0.02 6.69
CA PHE A 46 10.91 0.67 6.93
C PHE A 46 11.52 0.15 8.23
N ASP A 47 12.76 -0.32 8.16
CA ASP A 47 13.51 -0.94 9.26
C ASP A 47 14.91 -0.33 9.33
N GLY A 48 14.99 0.85 9.95
CA GLY A 48 16.21 1.63 10.08
C GLY A 48 15.91 3.03 10.59
N ASN A 49 16.95 3.84 10.73
CA ASN A 49 16.82 5.25 11.12
C ASN A 49 17.11 6.22 9.96
N ASP A 50 17.73 5.75 8.88
CA ASP A 50 18.08 6.57 7.72
C ASP A 50 17.12 6.33 6.55
N VAL A 51 16.19 7.27 6.35
CA VAL A 51 15.13 7.20 5.34
C VAL A 51 15.62 7.27 3.89
N PHE A 52 16.88 7.69 3.68
CA PHE A 52 17.51 7.74 2.36
C PHE A 52 18.27 6.46 2.02
N GLU A 53 18.51 5.60 3.00
CA GLU A 53 19.20 4.35 2.78
C GLU A 53 18.23 3.28 2.27
N GLU A 54 18.38 2.90 0.99
CA GLU A 54 17.54 1.90 0.33
C GLU A 54 17.53 0.56 1.07
N SER A 55 18.62 0.22 1.77
CA SER A 55 18.74 -1.01 2.55
C SER A 55 17.70 -1.10 3.68
N ASN A 56 17.19 0.03 4.16
CA ASN A 56 16.20 0.10 5.23
C ASN A 56 14.76 -0.17 4.73
N TYR A 57 14.54 -0.23 3.40
CA TYR A 57 13.28 -0.66 2.82
C TYR A 57 13.23 -2.19 2.80
N LYS A 58 12.37 -2.77 3.61
CA LYS A 58 12.24 -4.23 3.78
C LYS A 58 10.88 -4.74 3.32
N ALA A 59 10.87 -6.00 2.89
CA ALA A 59 9.72 -6.66 2.27
C ALA A 59 9.02 -5.78 1.23
N GLU A 60 9.84 -5.12 0.40
CA GLU A 60 9.33 -4.31 -0.70
C GLU A 60 8.71 -5.20 -1.78
N SER A 61 7.52 -4.84 -2.21
CA SER A 61 6.79 -5.48 -3.30
C SER A 61 6.15 -4.41 -4.16
N LEU A 62 6.39 -4.47 -5.47
CA LEU A 62 5.76 -3.63 -6.48
C LEU A 62 5.10 -4.54 -7.51
N THR A 63 3.76 -4.52 -7.52
CA THR A 63 2.97 -5.36 -8.44
C THR A 63 2.03 -4.48 -9.27
N THR A 64 1.79 -4.87 -10.51
CA THR A 64 0.89 -4.17 -11.42
C THR A 64 -0.26 -5.09 -11.83
N TYR A 65 -1.44 -4.50 -12.04
CA TYR A 65 -2.68 -5.18 -12.38
C TYR A 65 -3.39 -4.41 -13.49
N SER A 66 -3.94 -5.13 -14.46
CA SER A 66 -4.82 -4.55 -15.49
C SER A 66 -6.25 -4.35 -15.01
N ASP A 67 -6.61 -4.94 -13.88
CA ASP A 67 -7.96 -4.97 -13.34
C ASP A 67 -7.98 -4.46 -11.89
N PHE A 68 -8.96 -3.63 -11.59
CA PHE A 68 -9.09 -3.00 -10.28
C PHE A 68 -9.53 -4.01 -9.21
N ASP A 69 -10.45 -4.91 -9.54
CA ASP A 69 -10.96 -5.89 -8.57
C ASP A 69 -9.85 -6.85 -8.13
N THR A 70 -8.96 -7.22 -9.04
CA THR A 70 -7.78 -8.04 -8.76
C THR A 70 -6.83 -7.33 -7.79
N LEU A 71 -6.55 -6.03 -8.01
CA LEU A 71 -5.75 -5.23 -7.08
C LEU A 71 -6.37 -5.23 -5.68
N ILE A 72 -7.68 -5.00 -5.58
CA ILE A 72 -8.39 -4.93 -4.30
C ILE A 72 -8.34 -6.27 -3.57
N LYS A 73 -8.59 -7.37 -4.28
CA LYS A 73 -8.50 -8.72 -3.72
C LYS A 73 -7.09 -8.99 -3.16
N THR A 74 -6.04 -8.70 -3.93
CA THR A 74 -4.66 -8.91 -3.47
C THR A 74 -4.30 -8.01 -2.29
N LEU A 75 -4.80 -6.77 -2.26
CA LEU A 75 -4.61 -5.87 -1.12
C LEU A 75 -5.24 -6.43 0.16
N GLN A 76 -6.46 -6.96 0.08
CA GLN A 76 -7.17 -7.54 1.23
C GLN A 76 -6.56 -8.87 1.71
N GLU A 77 -6.06 -9.69 0.78
CA GLU A 77 -5.39 -10.96 1.10
C GLU A 77 -4.04 -10.74 1.79
N ASN A 78 -3.24 -9.78 1.32
CA ASN A 78 -1.91 -9.50 1.89
C ASN A 78 -1.95 -8.63 3.15
N PHE A 79 -2.97 -7.79 3.30
CA PHE A 79 -3.08 -6.84 4.40
C PHE A 79 -4.45 -6.94 5.06
N THR A 80 -4.61 -7.98 5.88
CA THR A 80 -5.84 -8.29 6.58
C THR A 80 -6.32 -7.12 7.43
N GLY A 81 -7.60 -6.76 7.35
CA GLY A 81 -8.19 -5.65 8.10
C GLY A 81 -8.18 -4.31 7.39
N ILE A 82 -7.73 -4.26 6.13
CA ILE A 82 -8.07 -3.14 5.24
C ILE A 82 -9.49 -3.34 4.72
N GLU A 83 -10.42 -2.51 5.21
CA GLU A 83 -11.76 -2.39 4.65
C GLU A 83 -11.76 -1.36 3.53
N ILE A 84 -12.50 -1.60 2.44
CA ILE A 84 -12.61 -0.68 1.31
C ILE A 84 -14.08 -0.41 1.07
N ASN A 85 -14.51 0.81 1.36
CA ASN A 85 -15.88 1.27 1.19
C ASN A 85 -15.96 2.15 -0.06
N PHE A 86 -16.87 1.80 -0.98
CA PHE A 86 -17.08 2.50 -2.25
C PHE A 86 -18.08 3.65 -2.12
#